data_AF-A0A7S3AEJ3-F1
#
_entry.id   AF-A0A7S3AEJ3-F1
#
_cell.length_a   1.000
_cell.length_b   1.000
_cell.length_c   1.000
_cell.angle_alpha   90.00
_cell.angle_beta   90.00
_cell.angle_gamma   90.00
#
_symmetry.space_group_name_H-M   'P 1'
#
loop_
_entity.id
_entity.type
_entity.pdbx_description
1 polymer ?
#
loop_
_entity_poly.entity_id
_entity_poly.type
_entity_poly.pdbx_seq_one_letter_code
_entity_poly.pdbx_strand_id
1 'polypeptide(L)'
;IAQMDATLGGMFDYSLYDDCIYDESFRRQRRLARASPYRGGLNDYACPSNAMTEWLNRADVRAALNIQSDNRFNSADNGVGMNYTLTEPNVLPIYEHARQKDGLRVLVYNGDTDPGINSMVTQRKYVDYFDSINVTETEAWRPWTTDGKQRMGGYVISYPGDFHYLTIRGSGHMVPEYKPDVTLAFIAAFVGGKPFQPYVKPPMPRRGQRGRGDLFPDLRAGAGI
;
A
#
# COMPACT_ATOMS: atom_id res chain seq x y z
N ILE A 1 14.11 7.01 -14.59
CA ILE A 1 14.14 5.55 -14.38
C ILE A 1 15.53 5.00 -14.74
N ALA A 2 15.93 4.87 -16.01
CA ALA A 2 17.27 4.33 -16.36
C ALA A 2 18.50 5.04 -15.73
N GLN A 3 18.47 6.37 -15.55
CA GLN A 3 19.52 7.10 -14.81
C GLN A 3 19.45 6.91 -13.28
N MET A 4 18.26 6.64 -12.74
CA MET A 4 18.04 6.36 -11.31
C MET A 4 18.53 4.96 -10.95
N ASP A 5 18.27 3.96 -11.80
CA ASP A 5 18.71 2.57 -11.58
C ASP A 5 20.23 2.45 -11.45
N ALA A 6 20.97 3.21 -12.27
CA ALA A 6 22.43 3.24 -12.24
C ALA A 6 23.00 3.98 -11.02
N THR A 7 22.25 4.90 -10.41
CA THR A 7 22.75 5.82 -9.37
C THR A 7 22.31 5.40 -7.96
N LEU A 8 21.15 4.75 -7.81
CA LEU A 8 20.52 4.50 -6.51
C LEU A 8 20.65 3.04 -6.05
N GLY A 9 21.25 2.15 -6.86
CA GLY A 9 21.03 0.71 -6.70
C GLY A 9 19.57 0.37 -7.05
N GLY A 10 19.23 -0.92 -7.17
CA GLY A 10 17.90 -1.36 -7.59
C GLY A 10 16.78 -0.76 -6.73
N MET A 11 16.20 0.36 -7.17
CA MET A 11 14.99 0.92 -6.62
C MET A 11 13.84 0.08 -7.16
N PHE A 12 12.96 -0.38 -6.28
CA PHE A 12 11.79 -1.13 -6.71
C PHE A 12 10.65 -0.18 -7.07
N ASP A 13 10.21 -0.21 -8.33
CA ASP A 13 9.20 0.71 -8.88
C ASP A 13 7.83 0.62 -8.17
N TYR A 14 7.59 -0.43 -7.37
CA TYR A 14 6.35 -0.62 -6.63
C TYR A 14 6.47 -0.26 -5.14
N SER A 15 7.68 -0.11 -4.56
CA SER A 15 7.83 0.41 -3.19
C SER A 15 9.26 0.90 -2.90
N LEU A 16 9.38 2.15 -2.44
CA LEU A 16 10.64 2.80 -2.09
C LEU A 16 11.42 2.13 -0.96
N TYR A 17 10.73 1.40 -0.09
CA TYR A 17 11.32 0.73 1.08
C TYR A 17 11.25 -0.79 0.95
N ASP A 18 11.17 -1.29 -0.29
CA ASP A 18 11.21 -2.72 -0.52
C ASP A 18 12.63 -3.28 -0.32
N ASP A 19 12.76 -4.31 0.49
CA ASP A 19 14.03 -5.04 0.70
C ASP A 19 14.08 -6.36 -0.09
N CYS A 20 13.04 -6.65 -0.88
CA CYS A 20 12.98 -7.89 -1.63
C CYS A 20 14.05 -7.94 -2.73
N ILE A 21 14.91 -8.95 -2.64
CA ILE A 21 15.90 -9.27 -3.69
C ILE A 21 15.22 -10.21 -4.68
N TYR A 22 14.94 -9.73 -5.89
CA TYR A 22 14.40 -10.53 -6.99
C TYR A 22 15.49 -11.44 -7.57
N ASP A 23 15.80 -12.53 -6.89
CA ASP A 23 16.51 -13.65 -7.50
C ASP A 23 15.49 -14.78 -7.72
N GLU A 24 15.16 -15.01 -8.98
CA GLU A 24 14.30 -16.11 -9.42
C GLU A 24 14.94 -17.43 -8.97
N SER A 25 14.44 -18.01 -7.88
CA SER A 25 14.14 -19.44 -7.78
C SER A 25 14.08 -19.90 -6.33
N PHE A 26 13.05 -20.69 -6.05
CA PHE A 26 13.03 -21.70 -4.99
C PHE A 26 14.19 -22.73 -5.08
N ARG A 27 15.22 -22.56 -5.92
CA ARG A 27 16.23 -23.59 -6.21
C ARG A 27 17.59 -23.41 -5.53
N ARG A 28 17.90 -22.32 -4.82
CA ARG A 28 19.23 -22.20 -4.18
C ARG A 28 19.36 -21.44 -2.86
N GLN A 29 18.31 -21.34 -2.04
CA GLN A 29 18.44 -20.77 -0.68
C GLN A 29 19.14 -21.68 0.36
N ARG A 30 19.96 -22.65 -0.04
CA ARG A 30 20.53 -23.61 0.93
C ARG A 30 21.90 -23.27 1.51
N ARG A 31 22.57 -22.17 1.14
CA ARG A 31 23.94 -21.93 1.67
C ARG A 31 24.37 -20.52 2.07
N LEU A 32 23.57 -19.46 1.90
CA LEU A 32 23.99 -18.12 2.34
C LEU A 32 22.97 -17.35 3.20
N ALA A 33 21.76 -17.88 3.41
CA ALA A 33 20.85 -17.35 4.41
C ALA A 33 21.27 -17.84 5.80
N ARG A 34 22.26 -17.16 6.41
CA ARG A 34 22.17 -16.98 7.87
C ARG A 34 20.85 -16.26 8.08
N ALA A 35 19.90 -16.99 8.65
CA ALA A 35 18.52 -16.57 8.82
C ALA A 35 18.47 -15.12 9.33
N SER A 36 18.11 -14.18 8.45
CA SER A 36 17.47 -12.97 8.91
C SER A 36 16.21 -13.43 9.63
N PRO A 37 15.97 -13.00 10.88
CA PRO A 37 14.78 -13.42 11.63
C PRO A 37 13.47 -12.95 10.98
N TYR A 38 13.55 -12.04 9.99
CA TYR A 38 12.42 -11.56 9.20
C TYR A 38 12.24 -12.44 7.95
N ARG A 39 11.14 -13.20 7.91
CA ARG A 39 10.71 -13.99 6.74
C ARG A 39 9.84 -13.14 5.79
N GLY A 40 10.34 -11.97 5.41
CA GLY A 40 9.62 -11.00 4.58
C GLY A 40 10.41 -9.69 4.46
N GLY A 41 9.89 -8.72 3.70
CA GLY A 41 10.43 -7.35 3.68
C GLY A 41 10.23 -6.65 5.02
N LEU A 42 10.67 -5.39 5.15
CA LEU A 42 10.69 -4.60 6.41
C LEU A 42 9.36 -4.53 7.21
N ASN A 43 8.24 -4.97 6.63
CA ASN A 43 6.90 -4.99 7.23
C ASN A 43 6.22 -6.38 7.19
N ASP A 44 6.98 -7.48 7.17
CA ASP A 44 6.50 -8.87 7.14
C ASP A 44 5.60 -9.22 5.92
N TYR A 45 5.58 -8.38 4.88
CA TYR A 45 4.94 -8.75 3.61
C TYR A 45 5.80 -9.77 2.87
N ALA A 46 5.15 -10.67 2.14
CA ALA A 46 5.83 -11.66 1.31
C ALA A 46 6.44 -10.96 0.10
N CYS A 47 7.67 -11.30 -0.25
CA CYS A 47 8.26 -10.83 -1.49
C CYS A 47 7.50 -11.39 -2.69
N PRO A 48 7.26 -10.59 -3.75
CA PRO A 48 6.65 -11.11 -4.96
C PRO A 48 7.49 -12.25 -5.53
N SER A 49 6.82 -13.29 -6.01
CA SER A 49 7.47 -14.52 -6.48
C SER A 49 6.66 -15.17 -7.61
N ASN A 50 7.22 -16.22 -8.19
CA ASN A 50 6.55 -17.02 -9.22
C ASN A 50 5.46 -17.97 -8.67
N ALA A 51 5.19 -17.97 -7.36
CA ALA A 51 4.30 -18.91 -6.69
C ALA A 51 2.88 -18.93 -7.29
N MET A 52 2.32 -17.76 -7.64
CA MET A 52 1.01 -17.66 -8.30
C MET A 52 1.02 -18.35 -9.66
N THR A 53 2.01 -18.05 -10.50
CA THR A 53 2.15 -18.67 -11.83
C THR A 53 2.35 -20.17 -11.73
N GLU A 54 3.18 -20.64 -10.81
CA GLU A 54 3.39 -22.08 -10.59
C GLU A 54 2.11 -22.78 -10.12
N TRP A 55 1.37 -22.18 -9.18
CA TRP A 55 0.11 -22.72 -8.67
C TRP A 55 -0.97 -22.78 -9.75
N LEU A 56 -1.17 -21.70 -10.50
CA LEU A 56 -2.16 -21.63 -11.58
C LEU A 56 -1.88 -22.60 -12.74
N ASN A 57 -0.62 -23.02 -12.92
CA ASN A 57 -0.24 -23.97 -13.97
C ASN A 57 -0.42 -25.45 -13.57
N ARG A 58 -0.75 -25.77 -12.31
CA ARG A 58 -0.99 -27.14 -11.90
C ARG A 58 -2.23 -27.73 -12.57
N ALA A 59 -2.15 -28.98 -13.02
CA ALA A 59 -3.25 -29.65 -13.72
C ALA A 59 -4.52 -29.78 -12.86
N ASP A 60 -4.36 -30.06 -11.56
CA ASP A 60 -5.48 -30.19 -10.63
C ASP A 60 -6.16 -28.85 -10.35
N VAL A 61 -5.37 -27.77 -10.18
CA VAL A 61 -5.89 -26.40 -10.04
C VAL A 61 -6.66 -25.98 -11.30
N ARG A 62 -6.09 -26.24 -12.49
CA ARG A 62 -6.74 -25.93 -13.76
C ARG A 62 -8.04 -26.70 -13.95
N ALA A 63 -8.06 -27.99 -13.60
CA ALA A 63 -9.27 -28.80 -13.63
C ALA A 63 -10.34 -28.26 -12.65
N ALA A 64 -9.94 -27.90 -11.42
CA ALA A 64 -10.85 -27.33 -10.43
C ALA A 64 -11.44 -25.96 -10.86
N LEU A 65 -10.67 -25.18 -11.61
CA LEU A 65 -11.10 -23.89 -12.19
C LEU A 65 -11.80 -24.05 -13.56
N ASN A 66 -12.03 -25.28 -14.05
CA ASN A 66 -12.61 -25.58 -15.36
C ASN A 66 -11.85 -24.96 -16.55
N ILE A 67 -10.53 -24.87 -16.45
CA ILE A 67 -9.66 -24.34 -17.50
C ILE A 67 -9.26 -25.47 -18.45
N GLN A 68 -9.47 -25.29 -19.75
CA GLN A 68 -9.05 -26.25 -20.78
C GLN A 68 -7.52 -26.46 -20.73
N SER A 69 -7.05 -27.68 -20.98
CA SER A 69 -5.66 -28.09 -20.77
C SER A 69 -4.66 -27.42 -21.72
N ASP A 70 -5.12 -26.97 -22.88
CA ASP A 70 -4.34 -26.30 -23.91
C ASP A 70 -4.21 -24.77 -23.71
N ASN A 71 -5.00 -24.19 -22.80
CA ASN A 71 -4.88 -22.78 -22.45
C ASN A 71 -3.50 -22.46 -21.84
N ARG A 72 -3.05 -21.22 -22.00
CA ARG A 72 -1.82 -20.71 -21.37
C ARG A 72 -2.15 -19.55 -20.46
N PHE A 73 -1.54 -19.52 -19.28
CA PHE A 73 -1.61 -18.36 -18.42
C PHE A 73 -0.83 -17.21 -19.07
N ASN A 74 -1.48 -16.06 -19.26
CA ASN A 74 -0.86 -14.85 -19.75
C ASN A 74 -0.87 -13.80 -18.63
N SER A 75 0.31 -13.51 -18.09
CA SER A 75 0.49 -12.38 -17.16
C SER A 75 0.71 -11.12 -17.98
N ALA A 76 -0.38 -10.39 -18.27
CA ALA A 76 -0.31 -9.13 -19.02
C ALA A 76 0.01 -7.92 -18.13
N ASP A 77 0.91 -8.11 -17.16
CA ASP A 77 1.35 -7.03 -16.28
C ASP A 77 1.90 -5.86 -17.12
N ASN A 78 1.53 -4.64 -16.73
CA ASN A 78 1.85 -3.40 -17.45
C ASN A 78 1.51 -3.39 -18.96
N GLY A 79 0.60 -4.26 -19.42
CA GLY A 79 0.20 -4.32 -20.83
C GLY A 79 1.32 -4.77 -21.78
N VAL A 80 2.33 -5.48 -21.29
CA VAL A 80 3.43 -5.99 -22.12
C VAL A 80 2.86 -6.86 -23.26
N GLY A 81 3.23 -6.51 -24.49
CA GLY A 81 2.75 -7.20 -25.70
C GLY A 81 1.39 -6.72 -26.22
N MET A 82 0.77 -5.71 -25.59
CA MET A 82 -0.42 -5.06 -26.11
C MET A 82 -0.06 -3.83 -26.97
N ASN A 83 -0.76 -3.64 -28.09
CA ASN A 83 -0.72 -2.38 -28.84
C ASN A 83 -1.85 -1.49 -28.32
N TYR A 84 -1.53 -0.55 -27.44
CA TYR A 84 -2.51 0.33 -26.80
C TYR A 84 -2.28 1.79 -27.22
N THR A 85 -3.35 2.45 -27.68
CA THR A 85 -3.34 3.89 -27.96
C THR A 85 -4.10 4.60 -26.85
N LEU A 86 -3.43 5.52 -26.15
CA LEU A 86 -4.06 6.32 -25.09
C LEU A 86 -5.11 7.26 -25.69
N THR A 87 -6.38 7.06 -25.33
CA THR A 87 -7.50 7.90 -25.80
C THR A 87 -7.98 8.92 -24.78
N GLU A 88 -7.70 8.69 -23.48
CA GLU A 88 -8.11 9.58 -22.40
C GLU A 88 -6.92 9.90 -21.50
N PRO A 89 -6.31 11.09 -21.63
CA PRO A 89 -5.19 11.49 -20.81
C PRO A 89 -5.61 11.96 -19.40
N ASN A 90 -6.90 12.26 -19.16
CA ASN A 90 -7.36 12.78 -17.88
C ASN A 90 -8.73 12.22 -17.47
N VAL A 91 -8.74 11.41 -16.41
CA VAL A 91 -9.95 10.82 -15.86
C VAL A 91 -10.60 11.63 -14.74
N LEU A 92 -10.02 12.76 -14.31
CA LEU A 92 -10.59 13.60 -13.24
C LEU A 92 -12.03 14.08 -13.52
N PRO A 93 -12.40 14.47 -14.77
CA PRO A 93 -13.79 14.80 -15.09
C PRO A 93 -14.76 13.64 -14.90
N ILE A 94 -14.32 12.39 -15.07
CA ILE A 94 -15.15 11.20 -14.83
C ILE A 94 -15.42 11.05 -13.33
N TYR A 95 -14.39 11.24 -12.50
CA TYR A 95 -14.51 11.19 -11.04
C TYR A 95 -15.41 12.31 -10.50
N GLU A 96 -15.32 13.52 -11.05
CA GLU A 96 -16.23 14.61 -10.72
C GLU A 96 -17.66 14.29 -11.11
N HIS A 97 -17.87 13.73 -12.31
CA HIS A 97 -19.21 13.31 -12.71
C HIS A 97 -19.77 12.22 -11.78
N ALA A 98 -18.95 11.25 -11.38
CA ALA A 98 -19.36 10.18 -10.46
C ALA A 98 -19.74 10.73 -9.08
N ARG A 99 -18.99 11.71 -8.56
CA ARG A 99 -19.26 12.39 -7.27
C ARG A 99 -20.62 13.09 -7.24
N GLN A 100 -21.11 13.56 -8.38
CA GLN A 100 -22.40 14.24 -8.49
C GLN A 100 -23.60 13.29 -8.63
N LYS A 101 -23.37 11.97 -8.72
CA LYS A 101 -24.44 10.99 -8.90
C LYS A 101 -24.93 10.44 -7.58
N ASP A 102 -26.22 10.56 -7.34
CA ASP A 102 -26.87 9.95 -6.20
C ASP A 102 -26.67 8.43 -6.20
N GLY A 103 -26.34 7.88 -5.03
CA GLY A 103 -26.10 6.45 -4.85
C GLY A 103 -24.72 5.95 -5.31
N LEU A 104 -23.87 6.81 -5.88
CA LEU A 104 -22.46 6.51 -6.13
C LEU A 104 -21.58 7.11 -5.03
N ARG A 105 -20.59 6.32 -4.62
CA ARG A 105 -19.56 6.69 -3.64
C ARG A 105 -18.22 6.41 -4.27
N VAL A 106 -17.26 7.30 -4.08
CA VAL A 106 -15.97 7.24 -4.76
C VAL A 106 -14.85 7.18 -3.75
N LEU A 107 -14.04 6.15 -3.85
CA LEU A 107 -12.82 5.99 -3.07
C LEU A 107 -11.63 5.89 -4.03
N VAL A 108 -10.69 6.81 -3.86
CA VAL A 108 -9.38 6.76 -4.49
C VAL A 108 -8.36 6.51 -3.38
N TYR A 109 -7.42 5.58 -3.57
CA TYR A 109 -6.39 5.31 -2.56
C TYR A 109 -5.03 5.06 -3.19
N ASN A 110 -3.96 5.49 -2.52
CA ASN A 110 -2.58 5.25 -2.92
C ASN A 110 -1.72 4.79 -1.74
N GLY A 111 -0.80 3.87 -2.00
CA GLY A 111 0.31 3.63 -1.08
C GLY A 111 1.27 4.82 -1.06
N ASP A 112 1.63 5.31 0.12
CA ASP A 112 2.48 6.50 0.24
C ASP A 112 3.97 6.25 -0.05
N THR A 113 4.37 4.99 -0.24
CA THR A 113 5.73 4.59 -0.58
C THR A 113 5.88 4.10 -2.02
N ASP A 114 4.82 4.18 -2.83
CA ASP A 114 4.84 3.89 -4.27
C ASP A 114 5.59 5.01 -5.04
N PRO A 115 6.74 4.72 -5.68
CA PRO A 115 7.42 5.69 -6.52
C PRO A 115 6.83 5.80 -7.93
N GLY A 116 6.18 4.75 -8.45
CA GLY A 116 5.62 4.69 -9.80
C GLY A 116 4.36 5.53 -9.94
N ILE A 117 3.41 5.41 -9.00
CA ILE A 117 2.22 6.27 -8.92
C ILE A 117 2.20 7.01 -7.58
N ASN A 118 3.01 8.06 -7.53
CA ASN A 118 3.26 8.79 -6.29
C ASN A 118 2.00 9.44 -5.69
N SER A 119 1.75 9.10 -4.42
CA SER A 119 0.58 9.60 -3.67
C SER A 119 0.49 11.14 -3.57
N MET A 120 1.60 11.85 -3.47
CA MET A 120 1.59 13.32 -3.39
C MET A 120 1.20 13.95 -4.72
N VAL A 121 1.69 13.39 -5.83
CA VAL A 121 1.33 13.84 -7.18
C VAL A 121 -0.15 13.60 -7.44
N THR A 122 -0.65 12.40 -7.13
CA THR A 122 -2.08 12.06 -7.30
C THR A 122 -2.96 12.94 -6.43
N GLN A 123 -2.63 13.11 -5.16
CA GLN A 123 -3.38 13.98 -4.25
C GLN A 123 -3.46 15.41 -4.79
N ARG A 124 -2.31 15.95 -5.24
CA ARG A 124 -2.24 17.31 -5.77
C ARG A 124 -3.13 17.48 -7.00
N LYS A 125 -3.16 16.49 -7.89
CA LYS A 125 -4.05 16.49 -9.07
C LYS A 125 -5.52 16.61 -8.70
N TYR A 126 -5.99 15.90 -7.67
CA TYR A 126 -7.37 16.02 -7.20
C TYR A 126 -7.65 17.38 -6.55
N VAL A 127 -6.75 17.86 -5.69
CA VAL A 127 -6.88 19.18 -5.04
C VAL A 127 -6.95 20.29 -6.08
N ASP A 128 -5.98 20.36 -7.01
CA ASP A 128 -5.93 21.39 -8.05
C ASP A 128 -7.17 21.37 -8.94
N TYR A 129 -7.67 20.17 -9.27
CA TYR A 129 -8.86 20.02 -10.10
C TYR A 129 -10.12 20.52 -9.37
N PHE A 130 -10.36 20.08 -8.14
CA PHE A 130 -11.53 20.50 -7.37
C PHE A 130 -11.50 21.98 -7.01
N ASP A 131 -10.33 22.54 -6.70
CA ASP A 131 -10.15 23.99 -6.52
C ASP A 131 -10.54 24.77 -7.79
N SER A 132 -10.13 24.28 -8.98
CA SER A 132 -10.42 24.94 -10.25
C SER A 132 -11.92 25.04 -10.58
N ILE A 133 -12.74 24.18 -9.97
CA ILE A 133 -14.20 24.16 -10.12
C ILE A 133 -14.94 24.59 -8.85
N ASN A 134 -14.23 25.21 -7.90
CA ASN A 134 -14.77 25.71 -6.63
C ASN A 134 -15.46 24.63 -5.76
N VAL A 135 -14.94 23.40 -5.78
CA VAL A 135 -15.39 22.32 -4.91
C VAL A 135 -14.47 22.27 -3.70
N THR A 136 -14.97 22.73 -2.55
CA THR A 136 -14.24 22.69 -1.27
C THR A 136 -14.39 21.33 -0.60
N GLU A 137 -13.35 20.89 0.09
CA GLU A 137 -13.37 19.69 0.91
C GLU A 137 -14.42 19.76 2.02
N THR A 138 -15.06 18.63 2.34
CA THR A 138 -15.91 18.47 3.52
C THR A 138 -15.08 18.17 4.76
N GLU A 139 -13.93 17.51 4.57
CA GLU A 139 -12.95 17.28 5.61
C GLU A 139 -11.55 17.51 5.05
N ALA A 140 -10.84 18.47 5.66
CA ALA A 140 -9.44 18.74 5.35
C ALA A 140 -8.54 17.54 5.63
N TRP A 141 -7.39 17.54 4.96
CA TRP A 141 -6.38 16.49 5.07
C TRP A 141 -6.03 16.19 6.53
N ARG A 142 -6.33 14.97 6.96
CA ARG A 142 -6.16 14.53 8.35
C ARG A 142 -5.74 13.07 8.44
N PRO A 143 -5.09 12.66 9.54
CA PRO A 143 -4.81 11.24 9.76
C PRO A 143 -6.10 10.45 9.99
N TRP A 144 -6.09 9.19 9.56
CA TRP A 144 -7.12 8.21 9.89
C TRP A 144 -6.53 6.94 10.52
N THR A 145 -7.35 6.22 11.27
CA THR A 145 -6.95 5.02 12.03
C THR A 145 -7.86 3.83 11.76
N THR A 146 -7.28 2.64 11.85
CA THR A 146 -8.01 1.37 11.67
C THR A 146 -8.78 0.95 12.92
N ASP A 147 -8.39 1.45 14.09
CA ASP A 147 -8.96 1.10 15.40
C ASP A 147 -9.78 2.24 16.03
N GLY A 148 -9.92 3.37 15.33
CA GLY A 148 -10.52 4.59 15.87
C GLY A 148 -9.72 5.23 17.01
N LYS A 149 -8.44 4.86 17.15
CA LYS A 149 -7.56 5.33 18.22
C LYS A 149 -6.19 5.70 17.68
N GLN A 150 -5.25 4.75 17.64
CA GLN A 150 -3.83 5.05 17.43
C GLN A 150 -3.19 4.26 16.28
N ARG A 151 -3.85 3.20 15.78
CA ARG A 151 -3.32 2.41 14.68
C ARG A 151 -3.52 3.15 13.37
N MET A 152 -2.48 3.85 12.95
CA MET A 152 -2.47 4.67 11.74
C MET A 152 -2.75 3.84 10.49
N GLY A 153 -3.78 4.21 9.75
CA GLY A 153 -4.02 3.72 8.39
C GLY A 153 -3.36 4.60 7.33
N GLY A 154 -3.32 5.91 7.59
CA GLY A 154 -2.70 6.91 6.72
C GLY A 154 -3.41 8.25 6.83
N TYR A 155 -3.65 8.92 5.71
CA TYR A 155 -4.35 10.21 5.68
C TYR A 155 -5.54 10.18 4.73
N VAL A 156 -6.51 11.06 4.97
CA VAL A 156 -7.74 11.20 4.19
C VAL A 156 -8.04 12.66 3.95
N ILE A 157 -8.53 12.98 2.75
CA ILE A 157 -9.24 14.21 2.42
C ILE A 157 -10.58 13.81 1.77
N SER A 158 -11.64 14.53 2.13
CA SER A 158 -13.01 14.19 1.73
C SER A 158 -13.67 15.37 1.03
N TYR A 159 -14.49 15.10 0.02
CA TYR A 159 -15.24 16.09 -0.74
C TYR A 159 -16.75 15.80 -0.70
N PRO A 160 -17.63 16.76 -1.07
CA PRO A 160 -19.07 16.54 -1.11
C PRO A 160 -19.42 15.40 -2.07
N GLY A 161 -20.51 14.66 -1.84
CA GLY A 161 -20.90 13.53 -2.71
C GLY A 161 -20.16 12.22 -2.40
N ASP A 162 -19.76 12.01 -1.15
CA ASP A 162 -19.13 10.77 -0.65
C ASP A 162 -17.90 10.36 -1.49
N PHE A 163 -17.04 11.35 -1.71
CA PHE A 163 -15.76 11.20 -2.41
C PHE A 163 -14.61 11.31 -1.40
N HIS A 164 -13.74 10.31 -1.40
CA HIS A 164 -12.61 10.21 -0.49
C HIS A 164 -11.31 9.89 -1.24
N TYR A 165 -10.24 10.60 -0.91
CA TYR A 165 -8.88 10.25 -1.30
C TYR A 165 -8.08 9.83 -0.07
N LEU A 166 -7.55 8.60 -0.08
CA LEU A 166 -6.77 8.02 1.01
C LEU A 166 -5.31 7.84 0.62
N THR A 167 -4.42 8.08 1.58
CA THR A 167 -3.10 7.45 1.57
C THR A 167 -3.05 6.30 2.56
N ILE A 168 -2.28 5.28 2.20
CA ILE A 168 -2.06 4.10 3.04
C ILE A 168 -0.61 4.10 3.49
N ARG A 169 -0.43 4.30 4.79
CA ARG A 169 0.90 4.53 5.38
C ARG A 169 1.79 3.31 5.28
N GLY A 170 2.99 3.51 4.73
CA GLY A 170 4.02 2.49 4.58
C GLY A 170 3.69 1.43 3.54
N SER A 171 2.83 1.75 2.57
CA SER A 171 2.40 0.83 1.53
C SER A 171 2.96 1.24 0.17
N GLY A 172 3.41 0.24 -0.60
CA GLY A 172 3.71 0.41 -2.02
C GLY A 172 2.47 0.40 -2.91
N HIS A 173 2.71 0.20 -4.21
CA HIS A 173 1.74 0.22 -5.31
C HIS A 173 0.62 -0.83 -5.11
N MET A 174 1.00 -2.06 -4.75
CA MET A 174 0.06 -3.15 -4.47
C MET A 174 -0.43 -3.10 -3.02
N VAL A 175 -1.22 -2.10 -2.68
CA VAL A 175 -1.66 -1.83 -1.30
C VAL A 175 -2.15 -3.05 -0.51
N PRO A 176 -3.03 -3.93 -1.06
CA PRO A 176 -3.49 -5.11 -0.35
C PRO A 176 -2.37 -6.11 0.00
N GLU A 177 -1.30 -6.17 -0.78
CA GLU A 177 -0.14 -7.04 -0.53
C GLU A 177 0.73 -6.50 0.60
N TYR A 178 1.02 -5.19 0.58
CA TYR A 178 1.87 -4.56 1.59
C TYR A 178 1.17 -4.33 2.93
N LYS A 179 -0.15 -4.06 2.92
CA LYS A 179 -0.93 -3.70 4.12
C LYS A 179 -2.31 -4.37 4.14
N PRO A 180 -2.41 -5.70 4.20
CA PRO A 180 -3.69 -6.43 4.11
C PRO A 180 -4.69 -6.05 5.22
N ASP A 181 -4.25 -5.95 6.48
CA ASP A 181 -5.13 -5.62 7.61
C ASP A 181 -5.70 -4.19 7.51
N VAL A 182 -4.85 -3.24 7.10
CA VAL A 182 -5.26 -1.84 6.86
C VAL A 182 -6.21 -1.77 5.67
N THR A 183 -5.94 -2.57 4.64
CA THR A 183 -6.77 -2.68 3.43
C THR A 183 -8.17 -3.16 3.77
N LEU A 184 -8.28 -4.24 4.52
CA LEU A 184 -9.57 -4.75 4.97
C LEU A 184 -10.33 -3.69 5.77
N ALA A 185 -9.65 -2.95 6.65
CA ALA A 185 -10.27 -1.91 7.46
C ALA A 185 -10.89 -0.79 6.62
N PHE A 186 -10.16 -0.22 5.65
CA PHE A 186 -10.70 0.88 4.84
C PHE A 186 -11.74 0.41 3.83
N ILE A 187 -11.60 -0.79 3.25
CA ILE A 187 -12.61 -1.35 2.34
C ILE A 187 -13.90 -1.64 3.11
N ALA A 188 -13.81 -2.24 4.29
CA ALA A 188 -14.98 -2.51 5.12
C ALA A 188 -15.68 -1.22 5.57
N ALA A 189 -14.90 -0.18 5.90
CA ALA A 189 -15.45 1.14 6.23
C ALA A 189 -16.17 1.76 5.02
N PHE A 190 -15.52 1.79 3.85
CA PHE A 190 -16.09 2.34 2.63
C PHE A 190 -17.35 1.59 2.20
N VAL A 191 -17.28 0.26 2.03
CA VAL A 191 -18.44 -0.55 1.63
C VAL A 191 -19.58 -0.40 2.63
N GLY A 192 -19.27 -0.41 3.93
CA GLY A 192 -20.24 -0.27 5.01
C GLY A 192 -20.76 1.15 5.25
N GLY A 193 -20.29 2.17 4.51
CA GLY A 193 -20.72 3.57 4.68
C GLY A 193 -20.32 4.16 6.03
N LYS A 194 -19.21 3.71 6.59
CA LYS A 194 -18.69 4.18 7.86
C LYS A 194 -17.61 5.25 7.61
N PRO A 195 -17.56 6.30 8.45
CA PRO A 195 -16.54 7.33 8.31
C PRO A 195 -15.16 6.79 8.69
N PHE A 196 -14.12 7.32 8.03
CA PHE A 196 -12.72 7.05 8.36
C PHE A 196 -12.36 7.72 9.69
N GLN A 197 -12.10 6.93 10.72
CA GLN A 197 -11.95 7.43 12.08
C GLN A 197 -10.67 8.27 12.26
N PRO A 198 -10.71 9.41 12.96
CA PRO A 198 -9.53 10.25 13.17
C PRO A 198 -8.51 9.59 14.10
N TYR A 199 -7.28 10.11 14.09
CA TYR A 199 -6.27 9.75 15.09
C TYR A 199 -6.57 10.40 16.45
N VAL A 200 -6.52 9.60 17.51
CA VAL A 200 -6.69 10.04 18.90
C VAL A 200 -5.33 10.04 19.59
N LYS A 201 -4.81 11.24 19.87
CA LYS A 201 -3.54 11.41 20.57
C LYS A 201 -3.65 10.81 21.99
N PRO A 202 -2.68 9.98 22.43
CA PRO A 202 -2.67 9.50 23.80
C PRO A 202 -2.57 10.67 24.80
N PRO A 203 -3.14 10.53 26.02
CA PRO A 203 -2.99 11.52 27.06
C PRO A 203 -1.51 11.79 27.32
N MET A 204 -1.11 13.06 27.45
CA MET A 204 0.26 13.35 27.83
C MET A 204 0.56 12.71 29.19
N PRO A 205 1.69 12.01 29.36
CA PRO A 205 2.10 11.52 30.66
C PRO A 205 2.14 12.69 31.65
N ARG A 206 1.50 12.55 32.81
CA ARG A 206 1.59 13.57 33.86
C ARG A 206 3.06 13.79 34.21
N ARG A 207 3.52 15.05 34.07
CA ARG A 207 4.89 15.48 34.41
C ARG A 207 5.11 15.20 35.90
N GLY A 208 5.74 14.06 36.22
CA GLY A 208 5.94 13.59 37.60
C GLY A 208 6.00 12.07 37.79
N GLN A 209 5.57 11.26 36.81
CA GLN A 209 5.62 9.79 36.91
C GLN A 209 6.83 9.14 36.20
N ARG A 210 7.91 9.89 35.93
CA ARG A 210 9.22 9.24 35.71
C ARG A 210 9.80 8.90 37.08
N GLY A 211 9.40 7.76 37.61
CA GLY A 211 10.21 7.07 38.60
C GLY A 211 11.61 6.88 38.03
N ARG A 212 12.64 7.17 38.82
CA ARG A 212 14.01 6.76 38.53
C ARG A 212 14.03 5.24 38.52
N GLY A 213 14.48 4.64 37.42
CA GLY A 213 14.59 3.19 37.27
C GLY A 213 14.02 2.77 35.94
N ASP A 214 14.76 1.93 35.23
CA ASP A 214 14.34 1.22 34.01
C ASP A 214 14.41 2.04 32.71
N LEU A 215 15.53 2.74 32.51
CA LEU A 215 16.08 2.94 31.18
C LEU A 215 17.37 2.11 31.09
N PHE A 216 17.29 1.03 30.31
CA PHE A 216 18.36 0.10 29.91
C PHE A 216 18.80 -0.94 30.97
N PRO A 217 18.58 -2.26 30.74
CA PRO A 217 19.40 -3.26 31.41
C PRO A 217 20.83 -3.14 30.87
N ASP A 218 21.76 -2.92 31.81
CA ASP A 218 23.18 -2.73 31.61
C ASP A 218 23.80 -4.00 30.97
N LEU A 219 24.17 -3.92 29.69
CA LEU A 219 24.95 -4.95 28.98
C LEU A 219 26.43 -4.85 29.35
N ARG A 220 26.77 -4.97 30.64
CA ARG A 220 28.15 -5.15 31.12
C ARG A 220 28.20 -5.93 32.44
N ALA A 221 28.15 -7.25 32.37
CA ALA A 221 28.81 -8.12 33.35
C ALA A 221 28.99 -9.52 32.76
N GLY A 222 30.23 -9.91 32.48
CA GLY A 222 30.56 -11.23 31.97
C GLY A 222 31.99 -11.37 31.48
N ALA A 223 32.97 -10.92 32.26
CA ALA A 223 34.37 -11.25 32.10
C ALA A 223 34.93 -11.75 33.45
N GLY A 224 35.53 -12.95 33.43
CA GLY A 224 36.20 -13.63 34.56
C GLY A 224 35.21 -14.46 35.39
N ILE A 225 35.37 -15.79 35.55
CA ILE A 225 36.59 -16.60 35.74
C ILE A 225 36.63 -17.76 34.73
#